data_AF-H5WI38-F1
#
_entry.id   AF-H5WI38-F1
#
_cell.length_a   1.000
_cell.length_b   1.000
_cell.length_c   1.000
_cell.angle_alpha   90.00
_cell.angle_beta   90.00
_cell.angle_gamma   90.00
#
_symmetry.space_group_name_H-M   'P 1'
#
loop_
_entity.id
_entity.type
_entity.pdbx_description
1 polymer ?
#
loop_
_entity_poly.entity_id
_entity_poly.type
_entity_poly.pdbx_seq_one_letter_code
_entity_poly.pdbx_strand_id
1 'polypeptide(L)'
;MKAGIDQTQLIEMFANATAKQGEQLRKTVHDVTLGALQGREMTLKNVRAVLHSVAQAASSGAMQNAGPKVDVEAMLDTAVAGMDDALLKAVEANRVALERLTDQGADFQDKQMKKALSDLEKFEDMLFSSMKKASEGAGAQLAGPWNQVLEKMQVKGTASGTQAAGAAQDLVDRMQSAVRDSRAAGMKAAQTLAQSYAALVSGVLIGMSDAIKAGGVSGGSKKK
;
A
#
# COMPACT_ATOMS: atom_id res chain seq x y z
N MET A 1 0.70 -30.42 4.34
CA MET A 1 -0.54 -29.67 3.99
C MET A 1 -0.24 -28.80 2.77
N LYS A 2 -0.80 -29.15 1.61
CA LYS A 2 -0.62 -28.46 0.31
C LYS A 2 -0.96 -26.98 0.43
N ALA A 3 -0.22 -26.10 -0.25
CA ALA A 3 -0.31 -24.64 -0.14
C ALA A 3 -1.63 -24.00 -0.63
N GLY A 4 -2.72 -24.78 -0.79
CA GLY A 4 -3.92 -24.35 -1.53
C GLY A 4 -3.68 -24.18 -3.03
N ILE A 5 -2.47 -24.47 -3.50
CA ILE A 5 -2.03 -24.34 -4.89
C ILE A 5 -2.05 -25.72 -5.54
N ASP A 6 -2.64 -25.81 -6.72
CA ASP A 6 -2.45 -26.96 -7.60
C ASP A 6 -1.07 -26.86 -8.28
N GLN A 7 -0.05 -27.34 -7.56
CA GLN A 7 1.33 -27.33 -8.05
C GLN A 7 1.48 -28.14 -9.34
N THR A 8 0.71 -29.21 -9.52
CA THR A 8 0.80 -30.05 -10.72
C THR A 8 0.32 -29.28 -11.94
N GLN A 9 -0.83 -28.60 -11.82
CA GLN A 9 -1.37 -27.77 -12.89
C GLN A 9 -0.41 -26.62 -13.25
N LEU A 10 0.19 -25.95 -12.25
CA LEU A 10 1.18 -24.91 -12.52
C LEU A 10 2.41 -25.48 -13.25
N ILE A 11 2.95 -26.61 -12.79
CA ILE A 11 4.09 -27.27 -13.45
C ILE A 11 3.75 -27.56 -14.91
N GLU A 12 2.57 -28.12 -15.19
CA GLU A 12 2.14 -28.43 -16.55
C GLU A 12 1.98 -27.18 -17.41
N MET A 13 1.46 -26.08 -16.84
CA MET A 13 1.39 -24.80 -17.54
C MET A 13 2.76 -24.27 -17.92
N PHE A 14 3.72 -24.28 -17.00
CA PHE A 14 5.10 -23.86 -17.27
C PHE A 14 5.81 -24.80 -18.23
N ALA A 15 5.53 -26.11 -18.16
CA ALA A 15 6.06 -27.13 -19.05
C ALA A 15 5.63 -26.95 -20.52
N ASN A 16 4.44 -26.38 -20.74
CA ASN A 16 3.87 -26.17 -22.07
C ASN A 16 3.86 -24.70 -22.53
N ALA A 17 4.32 -23.78 -21.69
CA ALA A 17 4.30 -22.35 -21.98
C ALA A 17 5.17 -22.02 -23.20
N THR A 18 4.70 -21.13 -24.06
CA THR A 18 5.50 -20.60 -25.18
C THR A 18 5.81 -19.13 -24.98
N ALA A 19 6.79 -18.60 -25.71
CA ALA A 19 7.13 -17.17 -25.67
C ALA A 19 5.94 -16.24 -25.98
N LYS A 20 4.91 -16.73 -26.70
CA LYS A 20 3.69 -15.97 -27.01
C LYS A 20 2.65 -15.94 -25.89
N GLN A 21 2.84 -16.74 -24.84
CA GLN A 21 1.89 -16.91 -23.74
C GLN A 21 2.36 -16.25 -22.44
N GLY A 22 3.41 -15.42 -22.47
CA GLY A 22 3.95 -14.76 -21.28
C GLY A 22 2.88 -13.99 -20.47
N GLU A 23 2.00 -13.23 -21.14
CA GLU A 23 0.94 -12.49 -20.45
C GLU A 23 -0.09 -13.43 -19.77
N GLN A 24 -0.52 -14.48 -20.47
CA GLN A 24 -1.43 -15.47 -19.91
C GLN A 24 -0.79 -16.22 -18.73
N LEU A 25 0.49 -16.56 -18.85
CA LEU A 25 1.26 -17.22 -17.80
C LEU A 25 1.37 -16.31 -16.57
N ARG A 26 1.72 -15.03 -16.75
CA ARG A 26 1.74 -14.02 -15.67
C ARG A 26 0.40 -13.93 -14.97
N LYS A 27 -0.69 -13.82 -15.74
CA LYS A 27 -2.05 -13.73 -15.21
C LYS A 27 -2.42 -14.96 -14.40
N THR A 28 -2.15 -16.16 -14.90
CA THR A 28 -2.46 -17.37 -14.12
C THR A 28 -1.63 -17.45 -12.84
N VAL A 29 -0.35 -17.11 -12.90
CA VAL A 29 0.50 -17.07 -11.70
C VAL A 29 -0.04 -16.05 -10.69
N HIS A 30 -0.46 -14.88 -11.15
CA HIS A 30 -1.15 -13.88 -10.34
C HIS A 30 -2.41 -14.46 -9.68
N ASP A 31 -3.33 -15.02 -10.46
CA ASP A 31 -4.63 -15.50 -9.97
C ASP A 31 -4.46 -16.65 -8.97
N VAL A 32 -3.54 -17.58 -9.24
CA VAL A 32 -3.25 -18.70 -8.34
C VAL A 32 -2.59 -18.22 -7.06
N THR A 33 -1.64 -17.29 -7.15
CA THR A 33 -0.98 -16.71 -5.97
C THR A 33 -2.01 -15.95 -5.12
N LEU A 34 -2.81 -15.08 -5.74
CA LEU A 34 -3.83 -14.28 -5.05
C LEU A 34 -4.89 -15.17 -4.40
N GLY A 35 -5.41 -16.18 -5.11
CA GLY A 35 -6.37 -17.12 -4.56
C GLY A 35 -5.81 -17.91 -3.38
N ALA A 36 -4.55 -18.34 -3.45
CA ALA A 36 -3.88 -19.03 -2.35
C ALA A 36 -3.64 -18.13 -1.14
N LEU A 37 -3.39 -16.83 -1.36
CA LEU A 37 -3.28 -15.83 -0.30
C LEU A 37 -4.63 -15.51 0.35
N GLN A 38 -5.72 -15.49 -0.42
CA GLN A 38 -7.08 -15.23 0.06
C GLN A 38 -7.68 -16.41 0.83
N GLY A 39 -7.35 -17.64 0.44
CA GLY A 39 -7.83 -18.86 1.11
C GLY A 39 -7.19 -19.12 2.48
N ARG A 40 -6.29 -18.25 2.94
CA ARG A 40 -5.54 -18.37 4.19
C ARG A 40 -5.49 -17.02 4.90
N GLU A 41 -5.25 -17.06 6.20
CA GLU A 41 -4.81 -15.84 6.88
C GLU A 41 -3.51 -15.34 6.23
N MET A 42 -3.46 -14.05 5.90
CA MET A 42 -2.34 -13.36 5.25
C MET A 42 -1.15 -13.18 6.20
N THR A 43 -0.72 -14.29 6.81
CA THR A 43 0.43 -14.36 7.72
C THR A 43 1.71 -14.53 6.91
N LEU A 44 2.80 -14.03 7.46
CA LEU A 44 4.14 -14.14 6.87
C LEU A 44 4.52 -15.60 6.54
N LYS A 45 4.12 -16.56 7.38
CA LYS A 45 4.36 -17.98 7.16
C LYS A 45 3.60 -18.50 5.93
N ASN A 46 2.33 -18.13 5.80
CA ASN A 46 1.49 -18.59 4.70
C ASN A 46 1.90 -17.96 3.38
N VAL A 47 2.17 -16.65 3.37
CA VAL A 47 2.67 -15.91 2.20
C VAL A 47 3.96 -16.55 1.69
N ARG A 48 4.95 -16.75 2.56
CA ARG A 48 6.21 -17.41 2.20
C ARG A 48 5.99 -18.81 1.62
N ALA A 49 5.10 -19.60 2.21
CA ALA A 49 4.82 -20.95 1.73
C ALA A 49 4.16 -20.96 0.33
N VAL A 50 3.28 -19.99 0.06
CA VAL A 50 2.63 -19.80 -1.24
C VAL A 50 3.66 -19.41 -2.29
N LEU A 51 4.45 -18.36 -2.03
CA LEU A 51 5.48 -17.87 -2.95
C LEU A 51 6.51 -18.95 -3.27
N HIS A 52 6.99 -19.66 -2.25
CA HIS A 52 7.93 -20.77 -2.46
C HIS A 52 7.32 -21.89 -3.31
N SER A 53 6.05 -22.23 -3.08
CA SER A 53 5.35 -23.27 -3.84
C SER A 53 5.19 -22.93 -5.31
N VAL A 54 4.88 -21.67 -5.61
CA VAL A 54 4.74 -21.18 -7.00
C VAL A 54 6.11 -21.10 -7.67
N ALA A 55 7.13 -20.59 -6.99
CA ALA A 55 8.50 -20.53 -7.53
C ALA A 55 9.09 -21.92 -7.81
N GLN A 56 8.78 -22.91 -6.96
CA GLN A 56 9.16 -24.30 -7.19
C GLN A 56 8.42 -24.88 -8.41
N ALA A 57 7.11 -24.66 -8.53
CA ALA A 57 6.33 -25.11 -9.67
C ALA A 57 6.82 -24.49 -10.99
N ALA A 58 7.12 -23.19 -10.97
CA ALA A 58 7.71 -22.47 -12.10
C ALA A 58 9.07 -23.07 -12.50
N SER A 59 9.95 -23.33 -11.54
CA SER A 59 11.25 -23.97 -11.81
C SER A 59 11.08 -25.38 -12.40
N SER A 60 10.24 -26.20 -11.81
CA SER A 60 10.01 -27.58 -12.28
C SER A 60 9.39 -27.63 -13.67
N GLY A 61 8.41 -26.77 -13.96
CA GLY A 61 7.83 -26.70 -15.30
C GLY A 61 8.81 -26.08 -16.32
N ALA A 62 9.58 -25.07 -15.92
CA ALA A 62 10.59 -24.47 -16.77
C ALA A 62 11.67 -25.48 -17.20
N MET A 63 12.09 -26.38 -16.30
CA MET A 63 12.99 -27.48 -16.64
C MET A 63 12.39 -28.44 -17.67
N GLN A 64 11.10 -28.76 -17.56
CA GLN A 64 10.41 -29.64 -18.51
C GLN A 64 10.27 -29.00 -19.89
N ASN A 65 10.28 -27.67 -19.93
CA ASN A 65 10.16 -26.87 -21.14
C ASN A 65 11.51 -26.41 -21.71
N ALA A 66 12.63 -26.96 -21.27
CA ALA A 66 14.00 -26.53 -21.63
C ALA A 66 14.40 -26.91 -23.08
N GLY A 67 13.52 -26.67 -24.05
CA GLY A 67 13.78 -26.80 -25.47
C GLY A 67 14.48 -25.55 -26.05
N PRO A 68 15.18 -25.68 -27.19
CA PRO A 68 16.02 -24.63 -27.77
C PRO A 68 15.28 -23.34 -28.23
N LYS A 69 13.95 -23.31 -28.18
CA LYS A 69 13.11 -22.17 -28.58
C LYS A 69 12.42 -21.47 -27.40
N VAL A 70 12.69 -21.93 -26.18
CA VAL A 70 12.03 -21.44 -24.97
C VAL A 70 13.01 -20.59 -24.18
N ASP A 71 12.63 -19.34 -23.96
CA ASP A 71 13.36 -18.44 -23.09
C ASP A 71 12.96 -18.72 -21.64
N VAL A 72 13.78 -19.56 -20.99
CA VAL A 72 13.58 -19.97 -19.59
C VAL A 72 13.73 -18.77 -18.64
N GLU A 73 14.63 -17.83 -18.93
CA GLU A 73 14.80 -16.62 -18.13
C GLU A 73 13.53 -15.77 -18.16
N ALA A 74 13.01 -15.47 -19.36
CA ALA A 74 11.78 -14.69 -19.51
C ALA A 74 10.56 -15.37 -18.87
N MET A 75 10.51 -16.70 -18.90
CA MET A 75 9.43 -17.46 -18.26
C MET A 75 9.48 -17.39 -16.74
N LEU A 76 10.68 -17.48 -16.14
CA LEU A 76 10.85 -17.31 -14.70
C LEU A 76 10.60 -15.85 -14.26
N ASP A 77 11.04 -14.88 -15.05
CA ASP A 77 10.74 -13.45 -14.84
C ASP A 77 9.23 -13.18 -14.86
N THR A 78 8.52 -13.80 -15.80
CA THR A 78 7.05 -13.75 -15.91
C THR A 78 6.37 -14.32 -14.66
N ALA A 79 6.88 -15.43 -14.12
CA ALA A 79 6.37 -16.02 -12.89
C ALA A 79 6.54 -15.06 -11.70
N VAL A 80 7.73 -14.48 -11.56
CA VAL A 80 8.04 -13.49 -10.52
C VAL A 80 7.11 -12.30 -10.61
N ALA A 81 6.92 -11.74 -11.81
CA ALA A 81 6.04 -10.61 -12.02
C ALA A 81 4.58 -10.91 -11.64
N GLY A 82 4.08 -12.11 -11.95
CA GLY A 82 2.74 -12.51 -11.54
C GLY A 82 2.57 -12.67 -10.02
N MET A 83 3.59 -13.23 -9.34
CA MET A 83 3.59 -13.33 -7.88
C MET A 83 3.62 -11.95 -7.21
N ASP A 84 4.42 -11.04 -7.76
CA ASP A 84 4.53 -9.66 -7.29
C ASP A 84 3.21 -8.89 -7.43
N ASP A 85 2.56 -8.98 -8.61
CA ASP A 85 1.24 -8.38 -8.84
C ASP A 85 0.20 -8.90 -7.85
N ALA A 86 0.26 -10.18 -7.49
CA ALA A 86 -0.69 -10.79 -6.56
C ALA A 86 -0.48 -10.30 -5.12
N LEU A 87 0.78 -10.13 -4.70
CA LEU A 87 1.11 -9.55 -3.39
C LEU A 87 0.63 -8.11 -3.30
N LEU A 88 0.90 -7.32 -4.32
CA LEU A 88 0.41 -5.96 -4.45
C LEU A 88 -1.12 -5.92 -4.31
N LYS A 89 -1.84 -6.80 -5.04
CA LYS A 89 -3.30 -6.83 -5.00
C LYS A 89 -3.84 -7.26 -3.64
N ALA A 90 -3.18 -8.21 -2.98
CA ALA A 90 -3.56 -8.66 -1.65
C ALA A 90 -3.40 -7.55 -0.60
N VAL A 91 -2.30 -6.77 -0.68
CA VAL A 91 -2.07 -5.62 0.20
C VAL A 91 -3.10 -4.51 -0.04
N GLU A 92 -3.38 -4.18 -1.31
CA GLU A 92 -4.40 -3.19 -1.66
C GLU A 92 -5.79 -3.59 -1.14
N ALA A 93 -6.17 -4.87 -1.31
CA ALA A 93 -7.44 -5.38 -0.81
C ALA A 93 -7.55 -5.29 0.72
N ASN A 94 -6.46 -5.61 1.44
CA ASN A 94 -6.40 -5.48 2.89
C ASN A 94 -6.50 -4.01 3.33
N ARG A 95 -5.81 -3.09 2.63
CA ARG A 95 -5.90 -1.65 2.86
C ARG A 95 -7.34 -1.14 2.73
N VAL A 96 -8.02 -1.49 1.63
CA VAL A 96 -9.42 -1.08 1.39
C VAL A 96 -10.37 -1.66 2.44
N ALA A 97 -10.16 -2.91 2.87
CA ALA A 97 -10.96 -3.51 3.93
C ALA A 97 -10.79 -2.76 5.27
N LEU A 98 -9.57 -2.37 5.62
CA LEU A 98 -9.27 -1.58 6.81
C LEU A 98 -9.83 -0.16 6.75
N GLU A 99 -9.79 0.50 5.58
CA GLU A 99 -10.42 1.81 5.37
C GLU A 99 -11.92 1.74 5.65
N ARG A 100 -12.62 0.75 5.08
CA ARG A 100 -14.08 0.57 5.29
C ARG A 100 -14.46 0.28 6.75
N LEU A 101 -13.58 -0.36 7.51
CA LEU A 101 -13.78 -0.57 8.95
C LEU A 101 -13.55 0.71 9.77
N THR A 102 -12.84 1.69 9.20
CA THR A 102 -12.39 2.89 9.91
C THR A 102 -13.04 4.19 9.46
N ASP A 103 -14.06 4.14 8.60
CA ASP A 103 -14.90 5.29 8.25
C ASP A 103 -15.66 5.90 9.46
N GLN A 104 -15.32 5.49 10.70
CA GLN A 104 -15.74 6.06 11.97
C GLN A 104 -14.66 6.92 12.68
N GLY A 105 -13.47 7.17 12.10
CA GLY A 105 -12.48 8.08 12.72
C GLY A 105 -11.24 8.45 11.87
N ALA A 106 -10.92 9.75 11.78
CA ALA A 106 -9.88 10.31 10.90
C ALA A 106 -8.43 9.94 11.28
N ASP A 107 -8.14 9.73 12.56
CA ASP A 107 -6.76 9.56 13.07
C ASP A 107 -6.16 8.15 12.83
N PHE A 108 -6.97 7.24 12.27
CA PHE A 108 -6.56 5.85 11.99
C PHE A 108 -6.03 5.67 10.56
N GLN A 109 -6.44 6.50 9.60
CA GLN A 109 -6.11 6.32 8.18
C GLN A 109 -4.60 6.39 7.93
N ASP A 110 -3.89 7.34 8.56
CA ASP A 110 -2.44 7.49 8.43
C ASP A 110 -1.65 6.32 9.02
N LYS A 111 -2.10 5.77 10.16
CA LYS A 111 -1.45 4.62 10.80
C LYS A 111 -1.63 3.36 9.96
N GLN A 112 -2.82 3.14 9.40
CA GLN A 112 -3.08 2.00 8.53
C GLN A 112 -2.30 2.09 7.21
N MET A 113 -2.18 3.30 6.64
CA MET A 113 -1.35 3.50 5.45
C MET A 113 0.12 3.14 5.70
N LYS A 114 0.70 3.64 6.80
CA LYS A 114 2.08 3.28 7.20
C LYS A 114 2.25 1.79 7.44
N LYS A 115 1.26 1.13 8.06
CA LYS A 115 1.27 -0.31 8.26
C LYS A 115 1.23 -1.08 6.94
N ALA A 116 0.37 -0.67 6.00
CA ALA A 116 0.28 -1.29 4.68
C ALA A 116 1.59 -1.17 3.90
N LEU A 117 2.27 -0.01 3.96
CA LEU A 117 3.60 0.18 3.36
C LEU A 117 4.66 -0.74 4.01
N SER A 118 4.67 -0.83 5.34
CA SER A 118 5.59 -1.73 6.05
C SER A 118 5.32 -3.21 5.78
N ASP A 119 4.04 -3.59 5.64
CA ASP A 119 3.67 -4.96 5.30
C ASP A 119 4.07 -5.28 3.85
N LEU A 120 3.94 -4.34 2.93
CA LEU A 120 4.38 -4.46 1.54
C LEU A 120 5.90 -4.69 1.44
N GLU A 121 6.70 -3.89 2.15
CA GLU A 121 8.16 -4.05 2.24
C GLU A 121 8.55 -5.45 2.75
N LYS A 122 7.89 -5.92 3.82
CA LYS A 122 8.11 -7.27 4.34
C LYS A 122 7.70 -8.37 3.35
N PHE A 123 6.68 -8.14 2.54
CA PHE A 123 6.28 -9.11 1.53
C PHE A 123 7.22 -9.12 0.34
N GLU A 124 7.78 -7.97 -0.05
CA GLU A 124 8.84 -7.88 -1.05
C GLU A 124 10.10 -8.64 -0.58
N ASP A 125 10.51 -8.47 0.67
CA ASP A 125 11.59 -9.27 1.27
C ASP A 125 11.29 -10.77 1.25
N MET A 126 10.02 -11.14 1.46
CA MET A 126 9.59 -12.53 1.40
C MET A 126 9.57 -13.07 -0.01
N LEU A 127 9.19 -12.27 -1.00
CA LEU A 127 9.28 -12.62 -2.40
C LEU A 127 10.74 -12.89 -2.74
N PHE A 128 11.63 -11.93 -2.49
CA PHE A 128 13.06 -12.07 -2.80
C PHE A 128 13.69 -13.29 -2.12
N SER A 129 13.45 -13.48 -0.82
CA SER A 129 13.98 -14.63 -0.08
C SER A 129 13.38 -15.98 -0.53
N SER A 130 12.13 -16.00 -0.99
CA SER A 130 11.49 -17.20 -1.55
C SER A 130 12.07 -17.53 -2.92
N MET A 131 12.30 -16.53 -3.77
CA MET A 131 12.91 -16.72 -5.09
C MET A 131 14.35 -17.20 -4.98
N LYS A 132 15.14 -16.60 -4.08
CA LYS A 132 16.51 -17.05 -3.80
C LYS A 132 16.54 -18.52 -3.38
N LYS A 133 15.69 -18.94 -2.45
CA LYS A 133 15.60 -20.34 -2.02
C LYS A 133 15.14 -21.27 -3.14
N ALA A 134 14.21 -20.83 -3.98
CA ALA A 134 13.79 -21.60 -5.13
C ALA A 134 14.94 -21.78 -6.13
N SER A 135 15.74 -20.73 -6.37
CA SER A 135 16.91 -20.82 -7.25
C SER A 135 17.99 -21.78 -6.74
N GLU A 136 18.23 -21.80 -5.42
CA GLU A 136 19.17 -22.73 -4.79
C GLU A 136 18.71 -24.18 -4.94
N GLY A 137 17.39 -24.42 -4.94
CA GLY A 137 16.78 -25.74 -5.12
C GLY A 137 16.50 -26.16 -6.57
N ALA A 138 16.63 -25.25 -7.55
CA ALA A 138 16.24 -25.49 -8.94
C ALA A 138 17.27 -26.29 -9.77
N GLY A 139 18.45 -26.55 -9.21
CA GLY A 139 19.53 -27.29 -9.87
C GLY A 139 20.38 -26.44 -10.82
N ALA A 140 21.56 -26.96 -11.19
CA ALA A 140 22.59 -26.19 -11.91
C ALA A 140 22.13 -25.64 -13.28
N GLN A 141 21.20 -26.31 -13.95
CA GLN A 141 20.69 -25.91 -15.27
C GLN A 141 19.87 -24.61 -15.21
N LEU A 142 19.21 -24.33 -14.08
CA LEU A 142 18.42 -23.11 -13.90
C LEU A 142 19.18 -22.01 -13.17
N ALA A 143 20.41 -22.26 -12.70
CA ALA A 143 21.18 -21.28 -11.92
C ALA A 143 21.46 -19.98 -12.71
N GLY A 144 21.81 -20.09 -14.00
CA GLY A 144 22.02 -18.94 -14.88
C GLY A 144 20.76 -18.06 -15.04
N PRO A 145 19.65 -18.64 -15.56
CA PRO A 145 18.37 -17.94 -15.66
C PRO A 145 17.89 -17.33 -14.34
N TRP A 146 18.02 -18.05 -13.23
CA TRP A 146 17.64 -17.53 -11.91
C TRP A 146 18.50 -16.34 -11.47
N ASN A 147 19.81 -16.39 -11.69
CA ASN A 147 20.70 -15.28 -11.34
C ASN A 147 20.31 -14.02 -12.11
N GLN A 148 19.98 -14.14 -13.41
CA GLN A 148 19.53 -13.01 -14.22
C GLN A 148 18.20 -12.44 -13.74
N VAL A 149 17.24 -13.30 -13.37
CA VAL A 149 15.95 -12.86 -12.79
C VAL A 149 16.17 -12.13 -11.46
N LEU A 150 17.00 -12.68 -10.57
CA LEU A 150 17.31 -12.04 -9.28
C LEU A 150 18.05 -10.71 -9.45
N GLU A 151 18.99 -10.63 -10.39
CA GLU A 151 19.69 -9.38 -10.74
C GLU A 151 18.72 -8.33 -11.29
N LYS A 152 17.82 -8.74 -12.21
CA LYS A 152 16.76 -7.87 -12.73
C LYS A 152 15.85 -7.36 -11.62
N MET A 153 15.43 -8.21 -10.69
CA MET A 153 14.64 -7.79 -9.53
C MET A 153 15.38 -6.75 -8.68
N GLN A 154 16.69 -6.95 -8.44
CA GLN A 154 17.50 -6.02 -7.64
C GLN A 154 17.71 -4.66 -8.35
N VAL A 155 17.94 -4.67 -9.66
CA VAL A 155 18.28 -3.47 -10.43
C VAL A 155 17.03 -2.70 -10.86
N LYS A 156 16.00 -3.39 -11.33
CA LYS A 156 14.77 -2.80 -11.87
C LYS A 156 13.72 -2.52 -10.78
N GLY A 157 13.84 -3.18 -9.63
CA GLY A 157 12.81 -3.20 -8.60
C GLY A 157 11.61 -4.06 -9.00
N THR A 158 10.72 -4.27 -8.04
CA THR A 158 9.44 -4.96 -8.24
C THR A 158 8.32 -3.96 -8.56
N ALA A 159 7.22 -4.40 -9.17
CA ALA A 159 6.04 -3.55 -9.37
C ALA A 159 5.47 -3.12 -8.01
N SER A 160 5.47 -4.02 -7.02
CA SER A 160 5.13 -3.66 -5.63
C SER A 160 6.03 -2.57 -5.05
N GLY A 161 7.34 -2.62 -5.27
CA GLY A 161 8.30 -1.59 -4.87
C GLY A 161 8.02 -0.22 -5.52
N THR A 162 7.71 -0.19 -6.82
CA THR A 162 7.34 1.07 -7.51
C THR A 162 6.06 1.69 -6.95
N GLN A 163 5.06 0.86 -6.63
CA GLN A 163 3.81 1.34 -6.04
C GLN A 163 3.99 1.76 -4.57
N ALA A 164 4.83 1.05 -3.81
CA ALA A 164 5.20 1.45 -2.45
C ALA A 164 5.83 2.85 -2.43
N ALA A 165 6.78 3.10 -3.35
CA ALA A 165 7.43 4.40 -3.49
C ALA A 165 6.44 5.50 -3.85
N GLY A 166 5.53 5.25 -4.79
CA GLY A 166 4.47 6.20 -5.15
C GLY A 166 3.53 6.50 -3.97
N ALA A 167 3.08 5.47 -3.24
CA ALA A 167 2.20 5.65 -2.08
C ALA A 167 2.90 6.36 -0.91
N ALA A 168 4.21 6.15 -0.72
CA ALA A 168 4.99 6.91 0.25
C ALA A 168 5.11 8.39 -0.14
N GLN A 169 5.29 8.69 -1.42
CA GLN A 169 5.30 10.06 -1.94
C GLN A 169 3.94 10.76 -1.70
N ASP A 170 2.83 10.09 -2.02
CA ASP A 170 1.49 10.61 -1.77
C ASP A 170 1.25 10.91 -0.28
N LEU A 171 1.77 10.08 0.62
CA LEU A 171 1.67 10.30 2.07
C LEU A 171 2.43 11.56 2.50
N VAL A 172 3.63 11.78 1.96
CA VAL A 172 4.42 12.99 2.22
C VAL A 172 3.67 14.23 1.73
N ASP A 173 3.10 14.17 0.52
CA ASP A 173 2.36 15.29 -0.08
C ASP A 173 1.09 15.63 0.70
N ARG A 174 0.38 14.62 1.22
CA ARG A 174 -0.76 14.79 2.14
C ARG A 174 -0.35 15.42 3.46
N MET A 175 0.75 14.96 4.06
CA MET A 175 1.26 15.53 5.31
C MET A 175 1.66 17.00 5.14
N GLN A 176 2.34 17.34 4.05
CA GLN A 176 2.67 18.74 3.74
C GLN A 176 1.41 19.59 3.54
N SER A 177 0.39 19.05 2.87
CA SER A 177 -0.87 19.76 2.65
C SER A 177 -1.62 20.00 3.96
N ALA A 178 -1.72 18.99 4.84
CA ALA A 178 -2.33 19.15 6.17
C ALA A 178 -1.59 20.19 7.04
N VAL A 179 -0.26 20.26 6.97
CA VAL A 179 0.53 21.31 7.64
C VAL A 179 0.25 22.70 7.06
N ARG A 180 0.08 22.82 5.75
CA ARG A 180 -0.31 24.10 5.12
C ARG A 180 -1.73 24.50 5.51
N ASP A 181 -2.68 23.58 5.47
CA ASP A 181 -4.08 23.83 5.79
C ASP A 181 -4.26 24.20 7.27
N SER A 182 -3.55 23.54 8.18
CA SER A 182 -3.55 23.91 9.61
C SER A 182 -2.96 25.29 9.86
N ARG A 183 -1.89 25.69 9.14
CA ARG A 183 -1.36 27.06 9.20
C ARG A 183 -2.38 28.08 8.68
N ALA A 184 -3.03 27.79 7.55
CA ALA A 184 -4.05 28.66 6.99
C ALA A 184 -5.27 28.80 7.92
N ALA A 185 -5.74 27.70 8.49
CA ALA A 185 -6.83 27.69 9.47
C ALA A 185 -6.44 28.43 10.76
N GLY A 186 -5.21 28.24 11.25
CA GLY A 186 -4.68 28.96 12.42
C GLY A 186 -4.58 30.46 12.18
N MET A 187 -4.09 30.88 11.01
CA MET A 187 -4.07 32.30 10.60
C MET A 187 -5.49 32.88 10.50
N LYS A 188 -6.43 32.14 9.90
CA LYS A 188 -7.82 32.56 9.79
C LYS A 188 -8.50 32.67 11.15
N ALA A 189 -8.23 31.73 12.05
CA ALA A 189 -8.71 31.76 13.43
C ALA A 189 -8.13 32.97 14.17
N ALA A 190 -6.82 33.21 14.08
CA ALA A 190 -6.16 34.37 14.67
C ALA A 190 -6.72 35.70 14.13
N GLN A 191 -6.98 35.78 12.81
CA GLN A 191 -7.59 36.95 12.18
C GLN A 191 -9.03 37.17 12.67
N THR A 192 -9.81 36.11 12.83
CA THR A 192 -11.18 36.18 13.38
C THR A 192 -11.17 36.62 14.84
N LEU A 193 -10.20 36.13 15.63
CA LEU A 193 -10.01 36.52 17.02
C LEU A 193 -9.57 38.00 17.17
N ALA A 194 -8.70 38.47 16.28
CA ALA A 194 -8.30 39.87 16.23
C ALA A 194 -9.48 40.79 15.86
N GLN A 195 -10.32 40.36 14.91
CA GLN A 195 -11.53 41.09 14.51
C GLN A 195 -12.59 41.11 15.62
N SER A 196 -12.78 40.01 16.35
CA SER A 196 -13.72 39.97 17.47
C SER A 196 -13.27 40.81 18.66
N TYR A 197 -11.96 40.88 18.94
CA TYR A 197 -11.40 41.82 19.93
C TYR A 197 -11.63 43.29 19.53
N ALA A 198 -11.42 43.64 18.26
CA ALA A 198 -11.65 45.01 17.78
C ALA A 198 -13.14 45.42 17.87
N ALA A 199 -14.05 44.50 17.57
CA ALA A 199 -15.49 44.73 17.68
C ALA A 199 -15.95 44.86 19.14
N LEU A 200 -15.41 44.03 20.06
CA LEU A 200 -15.72 44.10 21.49
C LEU A 200 -15.24 45.41 22.13
N VAL A 201 -14.03 45.87 21.79
CA VAL A 201 -13.49 47.13 22.32
C VAL A 201 -14.28 48.34 21.81
N SER A 202 -14.72 48.31 20.55
CA SER A 202 -15.55 49.38 19.98
C SER A 202 -16.98 49.38 20.56
N GLY A 203 -17.56 48.19 20.75
CA GLY A 203 -18.89 48.02 21.35
C GLY A 203 -18.97 48.45 22.82
N VAL A 204 -17.91 48.19 23.61
CA VAL A 204 -17.83 48.64 25.01
C VAL A 204 -17.74 50.16 25.13
N LEU A 205 -17.00 50.83 24.24
CA LEU A 205 -16.88 52.30 24.26
C LEU A 205 -18.19 53.00 23.85
N ILE A 206 -18.91 52.45 22.87
CA ILE A 206 -20.23 52.96 22.48
C ILE A 206 -21.24 52.69 23.60
N GLY A 207 -21.27 51.49 24.17
CA GLY A 207 -22.15 51.15 25.29
C GLY A 207 -21.90 51.99 26.55
N MET A 208 -20.64 52.32 26.85
CA MET A 208 -20.31 53.20 27.97
C MET A 208 -20.68 54.67 27.68
N SER A 209 -20.62 55.09 26.41
CA SER A 209 -21.07 56.42 25.99
C SER A 209 -22.60 56.57 26.07
N ASP A 210 -23.35 55.51 25.74
CA ASP A 210 -24.81 55.49 25.91
C ASP A 210 -25.23 55.37 27.37
N ALA A 211 -24.48 54.63 28.20
CA ALA A 211 -24.73 54.57 29.64
C ALA A 211 -24.51 55.93 30.33
N ILE A 212 -23.50 56.70 29.91
CA ILE A 212 -23.26 58.06 30.40
C ILE A 212 -24.35 59.03 29.91
N LYS A 213 -24.87 58.85 28.69
CA LYS A 213 -26.03 59.61 28.20
C LYS A 213 -27.35 59.23 28.89
N ALA A 214 -27.54 57.96 29.24
CA ALA A 214 -28.74 57.45 29.91
C ALA A 214 -28.76 57.71 31.43
N GLY A 215 -27.58 57.76 32.07
CA GLY A 215 -27.40 58.08 33.49
C GLY A 215 -27.76 59.51 33.88
N GLY A 216 -28.12 60.37 32.93
CA GLY A 216 -28.57 61.74 33.18
C GLY A 216 -30.04 61.89 33.60
N VAL A 217 -30.85 60.82 33.70
CA VAL A 217 -32.33 60.96 33.79
C VAL A 217 -33.00 60.32 35.01
N SER A 218 -32.31 59.76 36.00
CA SER A 218 -32.99 59.21 37.20
C SER A 218 -32.59 59.86 38.51
N GLY A 219 -32.91 61.15 38.64
CA GLY A 219 -32.93 61.86 39.92
C GLY A 219 -34.36 62.17 40.35
N GLY A 220 -34.88 61.39 41.31
CA GLY A 220 -35.99 61.82 42.18
C GLY A 220 -37.30 61.04 42.04
N SER A 221 -37.66 60.29 43.09
CA SER A 221 -38.82 60.62 43.93
C SER A 221 -38.98 59.64 45.09
N LYS A 222 -39.37 60.19 46.24
CA LYS A 222 -39.35 59.66 47.60
C LYS A 222 -40.81 59.45 48.07
N LYS A 223 -41.00 58.56 49.06
CA LYS A 223 -42.23 58.29 49.87
C LYS A 223 -43.33 57.49 49.14
N LYS A 224 -44.06 56.58 49.77
CA LYS A 224 -44.56 56.54 51.17
C LYS A 224 -44.74 55.09 51.62
#